data_AF-A0AAV0KWG2-F1
#
_entry.id   AF-A0AAV0KWG2-F1
#
_cell.length_a   1.000
_cell.length_b   1.000
_cell.length_c   1.000
_cell.angle_alpha   90.00
_cell.angle_beta   90.00
_cell.angle_gamma   90.00
#
_symmetry.space_group_name_H-M   'P 1'
#
loop_
_entity.id
_entity.type
_entity.pdbx_description
1 polymer ?
#
loop_
_entity_poly.entity_id
_entity_poly.type
_entity_poly.pdbx_seq_one_letter_code
_entity_poly.pdbx_strand_id
1 'polypeptide(L)'
;MAGLARPQFVLFGSSIVQMSFSNGGWGAILADIYARKADIVLRGYSGWNSRRALQVLHQVFPKDAAVQPSLVVVYFGGNDSIHPHQTGLGPHVPLPEYVDNMTKIALHLKSLSDKTRVIFLTAPPVDEDLMNTTLGNVFDMVRTNEACGVYSQACMKLCDEIGVKGVDLWSSIQQTDNWKNCFTDGIHLSPQGSKVVVKEILKVIKEAEWEPSLDCRFMPVEFPEDSPYDMVGNDGKTINICNFDFNKTALWDY
;
A
#
# COMPACT_ATOMS: atom_id res chain seq x y z
N MET A 1 19.05 -7.62 10.17
CA MET A 1 19.43 -7.52 11.58
C MET A 1 19.03 -8.81 12.27
N ALA A 2 19.95 -9.46 13.01
CA ALA A 2 19.64 -10.61 13.85
C ALA A 2 19.26 -10.09 15.24
N GLY A 3 17.95 -10.06 15.49
CA GLY A 3 17.26 -9.68 16.73
C GLY A 3 15.81 -10.17 16.60
N LEU A 4 15.00 -10.14 17.67
CA LEU A 4 13.56 -10.47 17.60
C LEU A 4 12.94 -9.69 16.43
N ALA A 5 12.62 -10.39 15.34
CA ALA A 5 12.17 -9.74 14.12
C ALA A 5 10.67 -9.50 14.22
N ARG A 6 10.26 -8.24 14.22
CA ARG A 6 8.84 -7.89 14.09
C ARG A 6 8.30 -8.40 12.75
N PRO A 7 6.99 -8.70 12.66
CA PRO A 7 6.31 -8.90 11.40
C PRO A 7 6.68 -7.81 10.37
N GLN A 8 6.98 -8.21 9.14
CA GLN A 8 7.30 -7.28 8.06
C GLN A 8 6.08 -7.04 7.18
N PHE A 9 5.73 -5.77 7.00
CA PHE A 9 4.70 -5.32 6.07
C PHE A 9 5.41 -4.64 4.90
N VAL A 10 5.45 -5.31 3.75
CA VAL A 10 6.17 -4.82 2.58
C VAL A 10 5.22 -4.03 1.68
N LEU A 11 5.59 -2.79 1.37
CA LEU A 11 4.90 -1.97 0.38
C LEU A 11 5.63 -2.12 -0.96
N PHE A 12 5.00 -2.80 -1.92
CA PHE A 12 5.61 -3.13 -3.21
C PHE A 12 4.85 -2.47 -4.36
N GLY A 13 5.52 -1.65 -5.17
CA GLY A 13 4.82 -0.99 -6.27
C GLY A 13 5.64 0.05 -7.00
N SER A 14 4.94 0.96 -7.67
CA SER A 14 5.55 2.04 -8.46
C SER A 14 5.75 3.34 -7.65
N SER A 15 5.60 4.50 -8.28
CA SER A 15 5.87 5.83 -7.69
C SER A 15 5.00 6.15 -6.46
N ILE A 16 3.71 5.79 -6.45
CA ILE A 16 2.82 5.98 -5.29
C ILE A 16 3.32 5.22 -4.06
N VAL A 17 3.94 4.05 -4.27
CA VAL A 17 4.60 3.31 -3.19
C VAL A 17 5.94 3.97 -2.85
N GLN A 18 6.77 4.32 -3.84
CA GLN A 18 8.08 4.95 -3.60
C GLN A 18 7.98 6.23 -2.76
N MET A 19 6.95 7.03 -3.00
CA MET A 19 6.69 8.30 -2.31
C MET A 19 5.84 8.13 -1.04
N SER A 20 5.51 6.90 -0.64
CA SER A 20 4.62 6.64 0.50
C SER A 20 5.19 7.11 1.85
N PHE A 21 6.50 7.36 1.95
CA PHE A 21 7.15 7.91 3.13
C PHE A 21 7.42 9.42 3.05
N SER A 22 7.03 10.08 1.96
CA SER A 22 7.08 11.55 1.87
C SER A 22 6.17 12.20 2.91
N ASN A 23 6.28 13.52 3.10
CA ASN A 23 5.53 14.24 4.13
C ASN A 23 4.01 13.98 4.03
N GLY A 24 3.43 13.38 5.08
CA GLY A 24 2.02 12.98 5.11
C GLY A 24 1.67 11.75 4.27
N GLY A 25 2.68 11.01 3.80
CA GLY A 25 2.52 9.82 2.98
C GLY A 25 1.97 8.61 3.75
N TRP A 26 1.22 7.77 3.05
CA TRP A 26 0.50 6.63 3.63
C TRP A 26 1.40 5.56 4.27
N GLY A 27 2.62 5.36 3.75
CA GLY A 27 3.61 4.45 4.32
C GLY A 27 4.19 4.96 5.64
N ALA A 28 4.43 6.27 5.75
CA ALA A 28 4.82 6.90 7.01
C ALA A 28 3.70 6.83 8.06
N ILE A 29 2.45 7.03 7.65
CA ILE A 29 1.28 6.87 8.52
C ILE A 29 1.17 5.43 9.03
N LEU A 30 1.29 4.43 8.14
CA LEU A 30 1.30 3.02 8.57
C LEU A 30 2.44 2.72 9.55
N ALA A 31 3.63 3.28 9.32
CA ALA A 31 4.77 3.09 10.23
C ALA A 31 4.51 3.66 11.62
N ASP A 32 3.78 4.79 11.72
CA ASP A 32 3.37 5.34 13.01
C ASP A 32 2.30 4.49 13.70
N ILE A 33 1.31 3.99 12.95
CA ILE A 33 0.23 3.13 13.47
C ILE A 33 0.78 1.80 14.00
N TYR A 34 1.74 1.21 13.29
CA TYR A 34 2.36 -0.06 13.64
C TYR A 34 3.64 0.08 14.45
N ALA A 35 3.93 1.26 15.00
CA ALA A 35 5.11 1.50 15.82
C ALA A 35 5.23 0.44 16.93
N ARG A 36 6.42 -0.17 17.05
CA ARG A 36 6.73 -1.30 17.96
C ARG A 36 5.94 -2.60 17.72
N LYS A 37 5.17 -2.72 16.63
CA LYS A 37 4.34 -3.90 16.32
C LYS A 37 4.74 -4.57 15.00
N ALA A 38 5.00 -3.79 13.96
CA ALA A 38 5.44 -4.28 12.65
C ALA A 38 6.41 -3.29 11.99
N ASP A 39 7.32 -3.82 11.17
CA ASP A 39 8.21 -2.99 10.38
C ASP A 39 7.62 -2.77 8.98
N ILE A 40 7.48 -1.50 8.58
CA ILE A 40 7.01 -1.14 7.24
C ILE A 40 8.22 -1.05 6.30
N VAL A 41 8.28 -1.95 5.33
CA VAL A 41 9.43 -2.09 4.41
C VAL A 41 9.06 -1.57 3.03
N LEU A 42 9.77 -0.54 2.58
CA LEU A 42 9.54 0.08 1.29
C LEU A 42 10.23 -0.69 0.14
N ARG A 43 9.46 -1.02 -0.90
CA ARG A 43 9.90 -1.55 -2.20
C ARG A 43 9.14 -0.85 -3.34
N GLY A 44 9.20 0.48 -3.36
CA GLY A 44 8.62 1.31 -4.41
C GLY A 44 9.61 1.67 -5.50
N TYR A 45 9.19 1.61 -6.76
CA TYR A 45 10.03 1.82 -7.93
C TYR A 45 9.33 2.73 -8.95
N SER A 46 9.61 4.03 -8.89
CA SER A 46 8.98 5.04 -9.74
C SER A 46 9.12 4.72 -11.23
N GLY A 47 8.05 4.91 -11.99
CA GLY A 47 7.97 4.63 -13.42
C GLY A 47 7.84 3.16 -13.79
N TRP A 48 7.77 2.22 -12.82
CA TRP A 48 7.57 0.81 -13.13
C TRP A 48 6.11 0.48 -13.41
N ASN A 49 5.91 -0.52 -14.27
CA ASN A 49 4.63 -1.19 -14.55
C ASN A 49 4.70 -2.65 -14.07
N SER A 50 3.61 -3.41 -14.23
CA SER A 50 3.53 -4.81 -13.82
C SER A 50 4.58 -5.72 -14.49
N ARG A 51 4.96 -5.43 -15.75
CA ARG A 51 5.97 -6.21 -16.49
C ARG A 51 7.34 -6.13 -15.81
N ARG A 52 7.77 -4.94 -15.39
CA ARG A 52 9.04 -4.75 -14.66
C ARG A 52 8.98 -5.38 -13.27
N ALA A 53 7.84 -5.27 -12.60
CA ALA A 53 7.64 -5.88 -11.29
C ALA A 53 7.84 -7.40 -11.34
N LEU A 54 7.24 -8.06 -12.34
CA LEU A 54 7.31 -9.51 -12.51
C LEU A 54 8.75 -10.00 -12.75
N GLN A 55 9.56 -9.25 -13.50
CA GLN A 55 10.95 -9.62 -13.81
C GLN A 55 11.85 -9.78 -12.58
N VAL A 56 11.59 -9.01 -11.52
CA VAL A 56 12.40 -9.03 -10.29
C VAL A 56 11.68 -9.65 -9.11
N LEU A 57 10.45 -10.16 -9.30
CA LEU A 57 9.58 -10.64 -8.23
C LEU A 57 10.28 -11.65 -7.31
N HIS A 58 11.01 -12.60 -7.88
CA HIS A 58 11.76 -13.62 -7.14
C HIS A 58 12.99 -13.07 -6.42
N GLN A 59 13.57 -11.96 -6.89
CA GLN A 59 14.69 -11.30 -6.23
C GLN A 59 14.20 -10.44 -5.05
N VAL A 60 13.04 -9.81 -5.18
CA VAL A 60 12.43 -9.01 -4.11
C VAL A 60 11.81 -9.92 -3.05
N PHE A 61 11.20 -11.03 -3.46
CA PHE A 61 10.54 -12.01 -2.58
C PHE A 61 11.06 -13.43 -2.85
N PRO A 62 12.30 -13.74 -2.44
CA PRO A 62 12.84 -15.08 -2.57
C PRO A 62 12.12 -16.04 -1.61
N LYS A 63 11.77 -17.24 -2.08
CA LYS A 63 11.03 -18.24 -1.29
C LYS A 63 11.85 -18.83 -0.13
N ASP A 64 13.16 -18.82 -0.28
CA ASP A 64 14.16 -19.26 0.69
C ASP A 64 14.65 -18.15 1.63
N ALA A 65 14.01 -16.96 1.60
CA ALA A 65 14.28 -15.95 2.62
C ALA A 65 14.03 -16.50 4.03
N ALA A 66 14.96 -16.20 4.94
CA ALA A 66 14.86 -16.61 6.35
C ALA A 66 13.61 -16.04 7.04
N VAL A 67 13.12 -14.89 6.58
CA VAL A 67 11.90 -14.25 7.09
C VAL A 67 11.03 -13.89 5.89
N GLN A 68 9.81 -14.41 5.88
CA GLN A 68 8.79 -14.06 4.89
C GLN A 68 7.90 -12.93 5.43
N PRO A 69 7.40 -12.03 4.56
CA PRO A 69 6.55 -10.93 4.99
C PRO A 69 5.22 -11.44 5.52
N SER A 70 4.71 -10.81 6.57
CA SER A 70 3.36 -11.09 7.10
C SER A 70 2.28 -10.41 6.26
N LEU A 71 2.60 -9.23 5.69
CA LEU A 71 1.73 -8.52 4.76
C LEU A 71 2.54 -8.03 3.57
N VAL A 72 1.97 -8.14 2.37
CA VAL A 72 2.45 -7.44 1.18
C VAL A 72 1.31 -6.60 0.61
N VAL A 73 1.49 -5.29 0.60
CA VAL A 73 0.58 -4.35 -0.08
C VAL A 73 1.17 -4.05 -1.46
N VAL A 74 0.47 -4.46 -2.52
CA VAL A 74 0.96 -4.36 -3.90
C VAL A 74 0.22 -3.28 -4.66
N TYR A 75 0.94 -2.45 -5.40
CA TYR A 75 0.37 -1.44 -6.29
C TYR A 75 1.08 -1.40 -7.66
N PHE A 76 0.37 -1.85 -8.69
CA PHE A 76 0.65 -1.63 -10.11
C PHE A 76 -0.67 -1.43 -10.85
N GLY A 77 -0.65 -0.91 -12.08
CA GLY A 77 -1.87 -0.61 -12.85
C GLY A 77 -1.94 0.84 -13.33
N GLY A 78 -1.51 1.82 -12.52
CA GLY A 78 -1.58 3.22 -12.91
C GLY A 78 -0.66 3.60 -14.08
N ASN A 79 0.51 2.97 -14.19
CA ASN A 79 1.41 3.16 -15.33
C ASN A 79 1.05 2.23 -16.50
N ASP A 80 0.58 1.02 -16.18
CA ASP A 80 0.10 0.02 -17.13
C ASP A 80 -1.08 0.57 -17.96
N SER A 81 -1.97 1.34 -17.33
CA SER A 81 -3.17 1.94 -17.95
C SER A 81 -2.91 3.17 -18.82
N ILE A 82 -1.68 3.68 -18.87
CA ILE A 82 -1.31 4.76 -19.82
C ILE A 82 -1.52 4.21 -21.23
N HIS A 83 -2.14 4.98 -22.11
CA HIS A 83 -2.39 4.56 -23.49
C HIS A 83 -1.09 4.27 -24.23
N PRO A 84 -1.10 3.32 -25.19
CA PRO A 84 0.07 3.03 -26.00
C PRO A 84 0.52 4.26 -26.77
N HIS A 85 1.81 4.58 -26.65
CA HIS A 85 2.43 5.64 -27.43
C HIS A 85 2.71 5.18 -28.87
N GLN A 86 2.68 6.10 -29.84
CA GLN A 86 2.84 5.78 -31.26
C GLN A 86 4.19 5.14 -31.61
N THR A 87 5.23 5.41 -30.82
CA THR A 87 6.56 4.80 -30.98
C THR A 87 6.63 3.34 -30.53
N GLY A 88 5.58 2.83 -29.87
CA GLY A 88 5.58 1.52 -29.23
C GLY A 88 6.39 1.45 -27.93
N LEU A 89 6.99 2.57 -27.50
CA LEU A 89 7.69 2.69 -26.22
C LEU A 89 6.75 3.18 -25.12
N GLY A 90 7.18 3.05 -23.87
CA GLY A 90 6.47 3.60 -22.72
C GLY A 90 5.97 2.54 -21.74
N PRO A 91 5.21 2.98 -20.73
CA PRO A 91 4.84 2.14 -19.60
C PRO A 91 3.60 1.27 -19.84
N HIS A 92 2.90 1.45 -20.97
CA HIS A 92 1.68 0.70 -21.28
C HIS A 92 1.89 -0.82 -21.19
N VAL A 93 0.92 -1.49 -20.58
CA VAL A 93 0.81 -2.95 -20.55
C VAL A 93 -0.63 -3.30 -20.92
N PRO A 94 -0.88 -4.01 -22.04
CA PRO A 94 -2.23 -4.38 -22.44
C PRO A 94 -3.00 -5.08 -21.32
N LEU A 95 -4.29 -4.78 -21.18
CA LEU A 95 -5.11 -5.25 -20.06
C LEU A 95 -5.03 -6.77 -19.80
N PRO A 96 -5.07 -7.67 -20.81
CA PRO A 96 -4.90 -9.10 -20.57
C PRO A 96 -3.52 -9.47 -20.01
N GLU A 97 -2.46 -8.80 -20.47
CA GLU A 97 -1.10 -8.98 -19.96
C GLU A 97 -0.97 -8.44 -18.53
N TYR A 98 -1.59 -7.29 -18.24
CA TYR A 98 -1.63 -6.74 -16.89
C TYR A 98 -2.29 -7.72 -15.90
N VAL A 99 -3.45 -8.28 -16.26
CA VAL A 99 -4.16 -9.27 -15.42
C VAL A 99 -3.29 -10.52 -15.22
N ASP A 100 -2.66 -11.04 -16.27
CA ASP A 100 -1.76 -12.18 -16.17
C ASP A 100 -0.53 -11.88 -15.29
N ASN A 101 0.10 -10.71 -15.44
CA ASN A 101 1.21 -10.28 -14.61
C ASN A 101 0.81 -10.18 -13.13
N MET A 102 -0.32 -9.53 -12.84
CA MET A 102 -0.82 -9.40 -11.47
C MET A 102 -1.23 -10.74 -10.87
N THR A 103 -1.77 -11.67 -11.68
CA THR A 103 -2.06 -13.06 -11.27
C THR A 103 -0.79 -13.76 -10.83
N LYS A 104 0.28 -13.70 -11.65
CA LYS A 104 1.57 -14.32 -11.31
C LYS A 104 2.19 -13.72 -10.05
N ILE A 105 2.10 -12.39 -9.90
CA ILE A 105 2.54 -11.70 -8.68
C ILE A 105 1.77 -12.22 -7.46
N ALA A 106 0.44 -12.27 -7.53
CA ALA A 106 -0.40 -12.75 -6.43
C ALA A 106 -0.07 -14.20 -6.03
N LEU A 107 0.00 -15.10 -7.01
CA LEU A 107 0.26 -16.52 -6.78
C LEU A 107 1.64 -16.74 -6.15
N HIS A 108 2.66 -16.03 -6.61
CA HIS A 108 3.99 -16.09 -6.01
C HIS A 108 3.98 -15.61 -4.56
N LEU A 109 3.39 -14.44 -4.28
CA LEU A 109 3.32 -13.88 -2.93
C LEU A 109 2.55 -14.76 -1.96
N LYS A 110 1.41 -15.33 -2.38
CA LYS A 110 0.66 -16.31 -1.58
C LYS A 110 1.47 -17.56 -1.27
N SER A 111 2.37 -17.95 -2.17
CA SER A 111 3.21 -19.14 -2.00
C SER A 111 4.46 -18.93 -1.13
N LEU A 112 4.68 -17.71 -0.61
CA LEU A 112 5.82 -17.43 0.28
C LEU A 112 5.66 -18.11 1.64
N SER A 113 4.45 -18.08 2.20
CA SER A 113 4.11 -18.68 3.49
C SER A 113 2.59 -18.71 3.68
N ASP A 114 2.08 -19.72 4.38
CA ASP A 114 0.66 -19.81 4.76
C ASP A 114 0.20 -18.64 5.65
N LYS A 115 1.14 -17.87 6.21
CA LYS A 115 0.88 -16.67 7.03
C LYS A 115 1.04 -15.36 6.26
N THR A 116 1.56 -15.38 5.04
CA THR A 116 1.66 -14.17 4.22
C THR A 116 0.27 -13.75 3.76
N ARG A 117 -0.08 -12.50 4.04
CA ARG A 117 -1.30 -11.85 3.58
C ARG A 117 -0.97 -10.89 2.45
N VAL A 118 -1.88 -10.75 1.50
CA VAL A 118 -1.69 -9.91 0.31
C VAL A 118 -2.88 -8.99 0.17
N ILE A 119 -2.60 -7.71 -0.03
CA ILE A 119 -3.59 -6.69 -0.39
C ILE A 119 -3.14 -6.07 -1.71
N PHE A 120 -4.02 -6.01 -2.70
CA PHE A 120 -3.78 -5.26 -3.93
C PHE A 120 -4.48 -3.91 -3.85
N LEU A 121 -3.74 -2.85 -4.13
CA LEU A 121 -4.28 -1.51 -4.38
C LEU A 121 -4.51 -1.37 -5.88
N THR A 122 -5.71 -0.98 -6.28
CA THR A 122 -6.01 -0.75 -7.70
C THR A 122 -5.41 0.55 -8.23
N ALA A 123 -5.44 0.72 -9.56
CA ALA A 123 -5.10 1.99 -10.19
C ALA A 123 -6.00 3.11 -9.63
N PRO A 124 -5.45 4.14 -8.95
CA PRO A 124 -6.25 5.27 -8.47
C PRO A 124 -6.79 6.08 -9.64
N PRO A 125 -7.79 6.94 -9.40
CA PRO A 125 -8.22 7.88 -10.42
C PRO A 125 -7.09 8.90 -10.68
N VAL A 126 -7.23 9.68 -11.76
CA VAL A 126 -6.32 10.81 -12.04
C VAL A 126 -7.11 12.09 -12.20
N ASP A 127 -6.53 13.21 -11.76
CA ASP A 127 -7.02 14.54 -12.12
C ASP A 127 -6.33 14.96 -13.43
N GLU A 128 -7.01 14.70 -14.55
CA GLU A 128 -6.46 14.92 -15.89
C GLU A 128 -6.09 16.39 -16.13
N ASP A 129 -6.85 17.35 -15.60
CA ASP A 129 -6.60 18.78 -15.78
C ASP A 129 -5.29 19.20 -15.09
N LEU A 130 -5.13 18.78 -13.83
CA LEU A 130 -3.93 19.07 -13.04
C LEU A 130 -2.72 18.34 -13.63
N MET A 131 -2.89 17.07 -14.01
CA MET A 131 -1.86 16.27 -14.66
C MET A 131 -1.36 16.93 -15.95
N ASN A 132 -2.27 17.38 -16.82
CA ASN A 132 -1.90 18.05 -18.06
C ASN A 132 -1.14 19.36 -17.79
N THR A 133 -1.60 20.13 -16.80
CA THR A 133 -0.96 21.41 -16.43
C THR A 133 0.44 21.20 -15.83
N THR A 134 0.62 20.19 -14.98
CA THR A 134 1.87 19.96 -14.25
C THR A 134 2.89 19.15 -15.06
N LEU A 135 2.43 18.17 -15.85
CA LEU A 135 3.29 17.17 -16.49
C LEU A 135 3.24 17.17 -18.02
N GLY A 136 2.25 17.83 -18.64
CA GLY A 136 2.06 17.81 -20.10
C GLY A 136 3.19 18.44 -20.92
N ASN A 137 4.01 19.30 -20.29
CA ASN A 137 5.21 19.87 -20.92
C ASN A 137 6.46 18.96 -20.78
N VAL A 138 6.37 17.91 -19.97
CA VAL A 138 7.50 17.02 -19.64
C VAL A 138 7.34 15.65 -20.30
N PHE A 139 6.13 15.13 -20.35
CA PHE A 139 5.84 13.79 -20.85
C PHE A 139 4.76 13.84 -21.94
N ASP A 140 5.09 13.28 -23.10
CA ASP A 140 4.09 12.93 -24.11
C ASP A 140 3.41 11.61 -23.69
N MET A 141 2.33 11.74 -22.91
CA MET A 141 1.57 10.63 -22.37
C MET A 141 0.08 10.90 -22.43
N VAL A 142 -0.70 9.86 -22.70
CA VAL A 142 -2.16 9.92 -22.61
C VAL A 142 -2.58 8.99 -21.48
N ARG A 143 -2.93 9.57 -20.34
CA ARG A 143 -3.45 8.86 -19.16
C ARG A 143 -4.81 9.45 -18.81
N THR A 144 -5.83 8.61 -18.80
CA THR A 144 -7.21 9.03 -18.51
C THR A 144 -7.73 8.35 -17.26
N ASN A 145 -8.68 9.00 -16.60
CA ASN A 145 -9.38 8.44 -15.45
C ASN A 145 -10.21 7.22 -15.86
N GLU A 146 -10.77 7.22 -17.08
CA GLU A 146 -11.49 6.09 -17.67
C GLU A 146 -10.59 4.86 -17.80
N ALA A 147 -9.39 5.01 -18.39
CA ALA A 147 -8.44 3.90 -18.51
C ALA A 147 -8.02 3.37 -17.13
N CYS A 148 -7.80 4.25 -16.15
CA CYS A 148 -7.52 3.83 -14.78
C CYS A 148 -8.68 3.00 -14.19
N GLY A 149 -9.93 3.39 -14.45
CA GLY A 149 -11.12 2.66 -14.02
C GLY A 149 -11.20 1.25 -14.60
N VAL A 150 -10.88 1.07 -15.90
CA VAL A 150 -10.85 -0.25 -16.54
C VAL A 150 -9.82 -1.19 -15.88
N TYR A 151 -8.61 -0.70 -15.61
CA TYR A 151 -7.58 -1.50 -14.94
C TYR A 151 -7.91 -1.73 -13.46
N SER A 152 -8.58 -0.78 -12.80
CA SER A 152 -9.07 -0.95 -11.43
C SER A 152 -10.07 -2.10 -11.34
N GLN A 153 -11.11 -2.08 -12.18
CA GLN A 153 -12.13 -3.12 -12.21
C GLN A 153 -11.55 -4.50 -12.51
N ALA A 154 -10.62 -4.59 -13.46
CA ALA A 154 -9.94 -5.84 -13.77
C ALA A 154 -9.11 -6.36 -12.59
N CYS A 155 -8.45 -5.47 -11.84
CA CYS A 155 -7.69 -5.82 -10.64
C CYS A 155 -8.60 -6.32 -9.50
N MET A 156 -9.73 -5.65 -9.25
CA MET A 156 -10.71 -6.11 -8.25
C MET A 156 -11.28 -7.48 -8.61
N LYS A 157 -11.70 -7.67 -9.86
CA LYS A 157 -12.21 -8.95 -10.34
C LYS A 157 -11.17 -10.07 -10.17
N LEU A 158 -9.92 -9.79 -10.52
CA LEU A 158 -8.82 -10.72 -10.30
C LEU A 158 -8.67 -11.09 -8.81
N CYS A 159 -8.72 -10.10 -7.92
CA CYS A 159 -8.61 -10.32 -6.47
C CYS A 159 -9.68 -11.30 -5.97
N ASP A 160 -10.93 -11.12 -6.41
CA ASP A 160 -12.04 -12.02 -6.08
C ASP A 160 -11.81 -13.45 -6.60
N GLU A 161 -11.37 -13.58 -7.86
CA GLU A 161 -11.13 -14.89 -8.49
C GLU A 161 -10.02 -15.70 -7.81
N ILE A 162 -8.98 -15.04 -7.32
CA ILE A 162 -7.81 -15.70 -6.71
C ILE A 162 -7.82 -15.71 -5.18
N GLY A 163 -8.84 -15.11 -4.56
CA GLY A 163 -8.95 -14.98 -3.11
C GLY A 163 -7.82 -14.16 -2.48
N VAL A 164 -7.52 -13.00 -3.06
CA VAL A 164 -6.66 -11.95 -2.48
C VAL A 164 -7.54 -10.76 -2.12
N LYS A 165 -7.19 -10.01 -1.08
CA LYS A 165 -7.97 -8.81 -0.73
C LYS A 165 -7.60 -7.66 -1.68
N GLY A 166 -8.60 -6.99 -2.23
CA GLY A 166 -8.43 -5.80 -3.06
C GLY A 166 -8.92 -4.54 -2.35
N VAL A 167 -8.28 -3.40 -2.64
CA VAL A 167 -8.72 -2.06 -2.26
C VAL A 167 -8.96 -1.26 -3.54
N ASP A 168 -10.22 -0.88 -3.77
CA ASP A 168 -10.63 -0.08 -4.92
C ASP A 168 -10.32 1.41 -4.72
N LEU A 169 -9.06 1.80 -4.94
CA LEU A 169 -8.64 3.19 -4.83
C LEU A 169 -9.34 4.09 -5.83
N TRP A 170 -9.70 3.57 -7.01
CA TRP A 170 -10.42 4.33 -8.04
C TRP A 170 -11.72 4.89 -7.48
N SER A 171 -12.54 4.04 -6.87
CA SER A 171 -13.81 4.46 -6.27
C SER A 171 -13.61 5.21 -4.95
N SER A 172 -12.79 4.69 -4.03
CA SER A 172 -12.66 5.25 -2.67
C SER A 172 -12.11 6.68 -2.67
N ILE A 173 -11.20 7.01 -3.58
CA ILE A 173 -10.71 8.40 -3.72
C ILE A 173 -11.84 9.29 -4.25
N GLN A 174 -12.55 8.89 -5.31
CA GLN A 174 -13.62 9.71 -5.91
C GLN A 174 -14.83 9.94 -4.99
N GLN A 175 -15.02 9.08 -3.99
CA GLN A 175 -16.03 9.26 -2.93
C GLN A 175 -15.64 10.29 -1.87
N THR A 176 -14.41 10.80 -1.90
CA THR A 176 -13.95 11.86 -0.98
C THR A 176 -14.43 13.23 -1.46
N ASP A 177 -14.93 14.05 -0.53
CA ASP A 177 -15.25 15.45 -0.84
C ASP A 177 -14.01 16.18 -1.38
N ASN A 178 -14.17 16.88 -2.50
CA ASN A 178 -13.07 17.51 -3.22
C ASN A 178 -11.92 16.54 -3.54
N TRP A 179 -12.24 15.31 -4.01
CA TRP A 179 -11.28 14.24 -4.27
C TRP A 179 -10.06 14.64 -5.12
N LYS A 180 -10.16 15.66 -5.98
CA LYS A 180 -9.01 16.20 -6.74
C LYS A 180 -7.87 16.68 -5.81
N ASN A 181 -8.18 17.14 -4.59
CA ASN A 181 -7.19 17.50 -3.57
C ASN A 181 -6.42 16.29 -3.01
N CYS A 182 -6.81 15.06 -3.37
CA CYS A 182 -6.05 13.86 -3.07
C CYS A 182 -4.77 13.75 -3.90
N PHE A 183 -4.52 14.65 -4.86
CA PHE A 183 -3.34 14.62 -5.72
C PHE A 183 -2.44 15.86 -5.57
N THR A 184 -1.15 15.68 -5.78
CA THR A 184 -0.16 16.78 -5.82
C THR A 184 0.08 17.31 -7.24
N ASP A 185 0.01 16.43 -8.23
CA ASP A 185 0.32 16.70 -9.64
C ASP A 185 -0.68 16.02 -10.59
N GLY A 186 -1.85 15.64 -10.06
CA GLY A 186 -2.90 14.90 -10.76
C GLY A 186 -2.68 13.38 -10.83
N ILE A 187 -1.53 12.86 -10.38
CA ILE A 187 -1.24 11.41 -10.33
C ILE A 187 -0.84 10.96 -8.93
N HIS A 188 0.12 11.64 -8.30
CA HIS A 188 0.70 11.24 -7.03
C HIS A 188 -0.10 11.78 -5.86
N LEU A 189 -0.14 11.00 -4.77
CA LEU A 189 -1.02 11.27 -3.65
C LEU A 189 -0.51 12.42 -2.79
N SER A 190 -1.43 13.33 -2.46
CA SER A 190 -1.26 14.30 -1.39
C SER A 190 -1.40 13.63 -0.01
N PRO A 191 -1.17 14.37 1.10
CA PRO A 191 -1.51 13.87 2.44
C PRO A 191 -2.99 13.48 2.59
N GLN A 192 -3.91 14.16 1.90
CA GLN A 192 -5.33 13.81 1.92
C GLN A 192 -5.57 12.47 1.21
N GLY A 193 -5.02 12.29 0.01
CA GLY A 193 -5.12 11.01 -0.72
C GLY A 193 -4.46 9.85 0.05
N SER A 194 -3.34 10.12 0.69
CA SER A 194 -2.64 9.15 1.54
C SER A 194 -3.51 8.67 2.72
N LYS A 195 -4.29 9.56 3.35
CA LYS A 195 -5.22 9.15 4.42
C LYS A 195 -6.31 8.22 3.91
N VAL A 196 -6.83 8.43 2.69
CA VAL A 196 -7.82 7.52 2.08
C VAL A 196 -7.21 6.12 1.91
N VAL A 197 -5.98 6.03 1.38
CA VAL A 197 -5.29 4.74 1.21
C VAL A 197 -5.12 4.00 2.55
N VAL A 198 -4.67 4.70 3.60
CA VAL A 198 -4.49 4.10 4.93
C VAL A 198 -5.82 3.59 5.48
N LYS A 199 -6.87 4.41 5.42
CA LYS A 199 -8.21 4.04 5.89
C LYS A 199 -8.70 2.74 5.24
N GLU A 200 -8.59 2.64 3.92
CA GLU A 200 -9.07 1.47 3.19
C GLU A 200 -8.21 0.22 3.45
N ILE A 201 -6.89 0.37 3.59
CA ILE A 201 -6.01 -0.74 3.99
C ILE A 201 -6.40 -1.26 5.38
N LEU A 202 -6.57 -0.37 6.36
CA LEU A 202 -6.92 -0.76 7.73
C LEU A 202 -8.32 -1.40 7.81
N LYS A 203 -9.27 -0.90 7.03
CA LYS A 203 -10.60 -1.52 6.88
C LYS A 203 -10.49 -2.96 6.40
N VAL A 204 -9.71 -3.19 5.33
CA VAL A 204 -9.47 -4.56 4.83
C VAL A 204 -8.81 -5.42 5.89
N ILE A 205 -7.79 -4.93 6.59
CA ILE A 205 -7.09 -5.68 7.65
C ILE A 205 -8.06 -6.08 8.77
N LYS A 206 -8.93 -5.16 9.20
CA LYS A 206 -9.94 -5.38 10.23
C LYS A 206 -10.99 -6.43 9.81
N GLU A 207 -11.45 -6.37 8.56
CA GLU A 207 -12.52 -7.24 8.04
C GLU A 207 -12.01 -8.61 7.54
N ALA A 208 -10.70 -8.79 7.36
CA ALA A 208 -10.17 -9.99 6.71
C ALA A 208 -10.16 -11.25 7.60
N GLU A 209 -10.41 -11.12 8.91
CA GLU A 209 -10.45 -12.23 9.89
C GLU A 209 -9.24 -13.18 9.77
N TRP A 210 -8.07 -12.62 9.47
CA TRP A 210 -6.85 -13.40 9.31
C TRP A 210 -6.30 -13.90 10.64
N GLU A 211 -5.76 -15.12 10.63
CA GLU A 211 -5.00 -15.67 11.75
C GLU A 211 -3.52 -15.91 11.37
N PRO A 212 -2.54 -15.32 12.09
CA PRO A 212 -2.72 -14.32 13.15
C PRO A 212 -3.27 -13.00 12.61
N SER A 213 -4.02 -12.26 13.44
CA SER A 213 -4.54 -10.94 13.08
C SER A 213 -3.43 -9.94 12.83
N LEU A 214 -3.61 -9.11 11.80
CA LEU A 214 -2.73 -8.00 11.44
C LEU A 214 -3.28 -6.64 11.88
N ASP A 215 -4.41 -6.61 12.57
CA ASP A 215 -4.94 -5.39 13.17
C ASP A 215 -4.03 -4.96 14.32
N CYS A 216 -3.55 -3.72 14.26
CA CYS A 216 -2.57 -3.20 15.20
C CYS A 216 -3.05 -3.30 16.66
N ARG A 217 -4.36 -3.31 16.94
CA ARG A 217 -4.92 -3.43 18.29
C ARG A 217 -4.64 -4.79 18.92
N PHE A 218 -4.53 -5.84 18.12
CA PHE A 218 -4.30 -7.22 18.58
C PHE A 218 -2.85 -7.68 18.41
N MET A 219 -2.02 -6.91 17.70
CA MET A 219 -0.60 -7.23 17.54
C MET A 219 0.21 -6.95 18.81
N PRO A 220 1.11 -7.86 19.21
CA PRO A 220 1.97 -7.68 20.38
C PRO A 220 2.89 -6.48 20.19
N VAL A 221 3.04 -5.69 21.25
CA VAL A 221 4.00 -4.58 21.30
C VAL A 221 5.34 -5.13 21.75
N GLU A 222 6.40 -4.77 21.04
CA GLU A 222 7.77 -5.14 21.40
C GLU A 222 8.22 -4.40 22.68
N PHE A 223 8.80 -5.14 23.63
CA PHE A 223 9.21 -4.68 24.97
C PHE A 223 8.05 -4.08 25.80
N PRO A 224 6.96 -4.82 26.04
CA PRO A 224 5.74 -4.28 26.68
C PRO A 224 5.83 -4.24 28.21
N GLU A 225 6.90 -4.74 28.82
CA GLU A 225 7.07 -4.84 30.26
C GLU A 225 7.03 -3.48 30.99
N ASP A 226 6.45 -3.47 32.20
CA ASP A 226 6.51 -2.32 33.10
C ASP A 226 7.95 -2.10 33.58
N SER A 227 8.32 -0.83 33.77
CA SER A 227 9.66 -0.44 34.18
C SER A 227 9.63 0.53 35.37
N PRO A 228 10.58 0.42 36.32
CA PRO A 228 10.77 1.46 37.34
C PRO A 228 11.27 2.79 36.74
N TYR A 229 11.65 2.80 35.46
CA TYR A 229 12.07 3.98 34.72
C TYR A 229 10.95 4.63 33.90
N ASP A 230 9.73 4.10 33.97
CA ASP A 230 8.56 4.70 33.33
C ASP A 230 8.13 6.00 34.03
N MET A 231 7.28 6.80 33.37
CA MET A 231 6.78 8.06 33.93
C MET A 231 5.95 7.82 35.19
N VAL A 232 6.08 8.68 36.20
CA VAL A 232 5.32 8.56 37.46
C VAL A 232 3.97 9.28 37.32
N GLY A 233 2.90 8.56 37.62
CA GLY A 233 1.53 9.08 37.67
C GLY A 233 1.23 9.90 38.92
N ASN A 234 0.07 10.55 38.93
CA ASN A 234 -0.38 11.36 40.07
C ASN A 234 -0.59 10.55 41.37
N ASP A 235 -0.70 9.23 41.27
CA ASP A 235 -0.81 8.31 42.40
C ASP A 235 0.56 7.81 42.93
N GLY A 236 1.67 8.32 42.36
CA GLY A 236 3.03 7.95 42.73
C GLY A 236 3.51 6.61 42.16
N LYS A 237 2.72 5.94 41.33
CA LYS A 237 3.12 4.70 40.64
C LYS A 237 3.64 4.99 39.24
N THR A 238 4.49 4.13 38.72
CA THR A 238 4.92 4.22 37.32
C THR A 238 3.78 3.85 36.37
N ILE A 239 3.71 4.55 35.23
CA ILE A 239 2.74 4.36 34.17
C ILE A 239 3.49 3.95 32.91
N ASN A 240 3.31 2.71 32.51
CA ASN A 240 3.80 2.21 31.24
C ASN A 240 2.99 2.82 30.08
N ILE A 241 3.68 3.57 29.23
CA ILE A 241 3.07 4.26 28.09
C ILE A 241 3.20 3.50 26.77
N CYS A 242 3.62 2.23 26.78
CA CYS A 242 3.82 1.46 25.55
C CYS A 242 2.54 1.32 24.71
N ASN A 243 1.38 1.26 25.38
CA ASN A 243 0.06 1.20 24.77
C ASN A 243 -0.70 2.52 24.92
N PHE A 244 -0.04 3.59 25.37
CA PHE A 244 -0.70 4.89 25.52
C PHE A 244 -1.02 5.42 24.13
N ASP A 245 -2.31 5.39 23.81
CA ASP A 245 -2.79 5.78 22.52
C ASP A 245 -3.02 7.29 22.49
N PHE A 246 -1.94 8.05 22.33
CA PHE A 246 -1.99 9.51 22.41
C PHE A 246 -2.89 10.14 21.34
N ASN A 247 -3.22 9.47 20.22
CA ASN A 247 -4.10 9.94 19.14
C ASN A 247 -4.33 8.90 18.00
N LYS A 248 -3.84 7.66 18.09
CA LYS A 248 -3.60 6.75 16.95
C LYS A 248 -4.81 5.91 16.54
N THR A 249 -5.53 5.20 17.41
CA THR A 249 -6.65 4.35 16.96
C THR A 249 -7.96 5.12 16.75
N ALA A 250 -8.26 6.11 17.60
CA ALA A 250 -9.51 6.88 17.49
C ALA A 250 -9.67 7.64 16.16
N LEU A 251 -8.57 8.01 15.48
CA LEU A 251 -8.61 8.65 14.15
C LEU A 251 -8.96 7.66 13.01
N TRP A 252 -8.78 6.36 13.25
CA TRP A 252 -9.01 5.27 12.30
C TRP A 252 -10.07 4.27 12.76
N ASP A 253 -10.80 4.57 13.84
CA ASP A 253 -11.96 3.81 14.28
C ASP A 253 -13.14 4.11 13.34
N TYR A 254 -13.37 3.22 12.39
CA TYR A 254 -14.52 3.21 11.48
C TYR A 254 -15.36 1.96 11.70
#